data_AF-A0AAW0DHI3-F1
#
_entry.id   AF-A0AAW0DHI3-F1
#
_cell.length_a   1.000
_cell.length_b   1.000
_cell.length_c   1.000
_cell.angle_alpha   90.00
_cell.angle_beta   90.00
_cell.angle_gamma   90.00
#
_symmetry.space_group_name_H-M   'P 1'
#
loop_
_entity.id
_entity.type
_entity.pdbx_description
1 polymer ?
#
loop_
_entity_poly.entity_id
_entity_poly.type
_entity_poly.pdbx_seq_one_letter_code
_entity_poly.pdbx_strand_id
1 'polypeptide(L)'
;MRFTTVFATATAFATAALAAPSDLGVTFSASNHYGAPLPPWQPGCKPGWYYGDHPSLVVIVGLPWLKDGILCGLLDLLPLNCLHCPKPPHSPPPSDGWKQTFHDSDGAVQADDYLTFGLVDTVDECKTMCLNVDGCNFFNTYHDVNGKDGSPQLTCALFAKCHTEADATNKGGQSQPDGSTDYITESAGYCKV
;
A
#
# COMPACT_ATOMS: atom_id res chain seq x y z
N MET A 1 15.45 -9.23 -64.69
CA MET A 1 15.03 -9.98 -63.49
C MET A 1 15.89 -9.54 -62.32
N ARG A 2 15.24 -8.98 -61.28
CA ARG A 2 15.66 -8.89 -59.85
C ARG A 2 15.03 -7.61 -59.27
N PHE A 3 13.84 -7.77 -58.70
CA PHE A 3 13.28 -6.80 -57.76
C PHE A 3 13.48 -7.38 -56.36
N THR A 4 14.23 -6.64 -55.54
CA THR A 4 14.56 -6.98 -54.16
C THR A 4 13.42 -6.54 -53.25
N THR A 5 12.76 -7.47 -52.57
CA THR A 5 11.72 -7.17 -51.59
C THR A 5 12.37 -6.84 -50.24
N VAL A 6 12.18 -5.61 -49.75
CA VAL A 6 12.55 -5.21 -48.38
C VAL A 6 11.34 -5.45 -47.49
N PHE A 7 11.44 -6.38 -46.54
CA PHE A 7 10.46 -6.54 -45.48
C PHE A 7 10.72 -5.49 -44.40
N ALA A 8 9.82 -4.51 -44.28
CA ALA A 8 9.79 -3.61 -43.12
C ALA A 8 9.11 -4.35 -41.96
N THR A 9 9.89 -4.79 -40.98
CA THR A 9 9.37 -5.29 -39.71
C THR A 9 8.88 -4.10 -38.89
N ALA A 10 7.57 -3.93 -38.78
CA ALA A 10 6.96 -3.00 -37.84
C ALA A 10 7.15 -3.56 -36.42
N THR A 11 8.04 -2.94 -35.64
CA THR A 11 8.13 -3.14 -34.20
C THR A 11 6.86 -2.57 -33.55
N ALA A 12 6.03 -3.45 -32.99
CA ALA A 12 4.92 -3.04 -32.14
C ALA A 12 5.48 -2.44 -30.84
N PHE A 13 5.32 -1.12 -30.67
CA PHE A 13 5.47 -0.50 -29.37
C PHE A 13 4.31 -1.00 -28.50
N ALA A 14 4.62 -1.71 -27.42
CA ALA A 14 3.63 -2.07 -26.42
C ALA A 14 3.15 -0.78 -25.74
N THR A 15 2.02 -0.25 -26.21
CA THR A 15 1.24 0.74 -25.49
C THR A 15 0.76 0.09 -24.19
N ALA A 16 1.31 0.53 -23.05
CA ALA A 16 0.67 0.29 -21.77
C ALA A 16 -0.76 0.82 -21.88
N ALA A 17 -1.73 -0.08 -21.91
CA ALA A 17 -3.13 0.29 -21.90
C ALA A 17 -3.40 0.99 -20.56
N LEU A 18 -3.79 2.27 -20.63
CA LEU A 18 -4.45 2.92 -19.51
C LEU A 18 -5.65 2.04 -19.14
N ALA A 19 -5.62 1.41 -17.97
CA ALA A 19 -6.74 0.61 -17.46
C ALA A 19 -8.02 1.46 -17.54
N ALA A 20 -9.13 0.85 -17.97
CA ALA A 20 -10.37 1.58 -18.10
C ALA A 20 -10.76 2.15 -16.71
N PRO A 21 -11.38 3.35 -16.63
CA PRO A 21 -11.69 3.99 -15.35
C PRO A 21 -12.54 3.10 -14.41
N SER A 22 -13.35 2.22 -14.99
CA SER A 22 -14.15 1.22 -14.26
C SER A 22 -13.30 0.18 -13.53
N ASP A 23 -12.19 -0.28 -14.14
CA ASP A 23 -11.28 -1.25 -13.52
C ASP A 23 -10.55 -0.63 -12.33
N LEU A 24 -10.26 0.68 -12.42
CA LEU A 24 -9.61 1.44 -11.36
C LEU A 24 -10.49 1.51 -10.11
N GLY A 25 -11.77 1.86 -10.27
CA GLY A 25 -12.67 1.95 -9.12
C GLY A 25 -13.05 0.60 -8.52
N VAL A 26 -13.09 -0.48 -9.31
CA VAL A 26 -13.23 -1.83 -8.76
C VAL A 26 -12.00 -2.20 -7.93
N THR A 27 -10.80 -1.94 -8.48
CA THR A 27 -9.53 -2.24 -7.83
C THR A 27 -9.40 -1.52 -6.49
N PHE A 28 -9.75 -0.23 -6.45
CA PHE A 28 -9.61 0.61 -5.25
C PHE A 28 -10.89 0.72 -4.42
N SER A 29 -11.84 -0.19 -4.58
CA SER A 29 -13.04 -0.23 -3.74
C SER A 29 -12.78 -0.92 -2.40
N ALA A 30 -13.63 -0.64 -1.42
CA ALA A 30 -13.67 -1.37 -0.15
C ALA A 30 -13.85 -2.89 -0.36
N SER A 31 -14.58 -3.31 -1.39
CA SER A 31 -14.81 -4.73 -1.70
C SER A 31 -13.56 -5.49 -2.13
N ASN A 32 -12.56 -4.77 -2.66
CA ASN A 32 -11.26 -5.33 -3.05
C ASN A 32 -10.15 -4.90 -2.07
N HIS A 33 -10.50 -4.52 -0.84
CA HIS A 33 -9.56 -4.04 0.17
C HIS A 33 -8.60 -2.98 -0.39
N TYR A 34 -9.15 -2.07 -1.21
CA TYR A 34 -8.41 -0.98 -1.84
C TYR A 34 -7.16 -1.44 -2.62
N GLY A 35 -7.22 -2.63 -3.23
CA GLY A 35 -6.13 -3.21 -4.03
C GLY A 35 -5.32 -4.29 -3.31
N ALA A 36 -5.60 -4.56 -2.03
CA ALA A 36 -4.89 -5.54 -1.21
C ALA A 36 -5.85 -6.62 -0.63
N PRO A 37 -6.44 -7.50 -1.46
CA PRO A 37 -7.46 -8.45 -1.02
C PRO A 37 -6.94 -9.53 -0.04
N LEU A 38 -5.63 -9.78 -0.01
CA LEU A 38 -5.00 -10.68 0.96
C LEU A 38 -4.27 -9.82 2.00
N PRO A 39 -4.49 -10.04 3.31
CA PRO A 39 -3.79 -9.31 4.35
C PRO A 39 -2.29 -9.67 4.41
N PRO A 40 -1.44 -8.83 5.04
CA PRO A 40 0.02 -8.97 5.01
C PRO A 40 0.59 -10.29 5.56
N TRP A 41 -0.14 -10.97 6.43
CA TRP A 41 0.28 -12.25 7.03
C TRP A 41 -0.11 -13.47 6.18
N GLN A 42 -0.78 -13.27 5.04
CA GLN A 42 -1.18 -14.36 4.16
C GLN A 42 -0.20 -14.56 3.00
N PRO A 43 0.13 -15.82 2.65
CA PRO A 43 0.99 -16.10 1.51
C PRO A 43 0.48 -15.48 0.21
N GLY A 44 1.36 -14.80 -0.52
CA GLY A 44 1.04 -14.16 -1.79
C GLY A 44 0.35 -12.80 -1.67
N CYS A 45 0.27 -12.24 -0.46
CA CYS A 45 -0.19 -10.87 -0.27
C CYS A 45 0.68 -9.86 -1.03
N LYS A 46 0.06 -8.76 -1.45
CA LYS A 46 0.75 -7.64 -2.08
C LYS A 46 0.13 -6.33 -1.59
N PRO A 47 0.93 -5.29 -1.37
CA PRO A 47 0.39 -3.98 -1.03
C PRO A 47 -0.50 -3.50 -2.18
N GLY A 48 -1.56 -2.76 -1.85
CA GLY A 48 -2.47 -2.25 -2.88
C GLY A 48 -1.86 -1.07 -3.65
N TRP A 49 -0.95 -0.33 -3.01
CA TRP A 49 -0.46 0.95 -3.49
C TRP A 49 0.70 1.49 -2.64
N TYR A 50 1.32 2.57 -3.10
CA TYR A 50 2.36 3.31 -2.41
C TYR A 50 1.99 4.79 -2.26
N TYR A 51 2.25 5.35 -1.07
CA TYR A 51 2.08 6.77 -0.75
C TYR A 51 3.32 7.30 -0.02
N GLY A 52 4.40 7.49 -0.79
CA GLY A 52 5.64 8.12 -0.33
C GLY A 52 6.28 8.97 -1.43
N ASP A 53 7.44 9.55 -1.15
CA ASP A 53 8.14 10.52 -2.02
C ASP A 53 9.16 9.87 -2.96
N HIS A 54 9.37 8.56 -2.86
CA HIS A 54 10.39 7.81 -3.60
C HIS A 54 9.78 6.76 -4.56
N PRO A 55 9.00 7.19 -5.58
CA PRO A 55 8.26 6.27 -6.46
C PRO A 55 9.15 5.37 -7.32
N SER A 56 10.42 5.74 -7.53
CA SER A 56 11.36 4.95 -8.33
C SER A 56 11.58 3.54 -7.79
N LEU A 57 11.36 3.33 -6.48
CA LEU A 57 11.51 2.01 -5.83
C LEU A 57 10.28 1.12 -6.02
N VAL A 58 9.08 1.72 -6.12
CA VAL A 58 7.80 0.99 -6.08
C VAL A 58 7.09 0.90 -7.43
N VAL A 59 7.36 1.82 -8.35
CA VAL A 59 6.79 1.77 -9.71
C VAL A 59 7.38 0.59 -10.49
N ILE A 60 8.63 0.20 -10.19
CA ILE A 60 9.28 -0.98 -10.79
C ILE A 60 8.57 -2.28 -10.39
N VAL A 61 7.98 -2.36 -9.19
CA VAL A 61 7.19 -3.52 -8.73
C VAL A 61 5.71 -3.42 -9.12
N GLY A 62 5.33 -2.38 -9.88
CA GLY A 62 3.99 -2.22 -10.43
C GLY A 62 2.95 -1.68 -9.45
N LEU A 63 3.37 -1.08 -8.33
CA LEU A 63 2.44 -0.49 -7.37
C LEU A 63 1.93 0.88 -7.87
N PRO A 64 0.61 1.14 -7.82
CA PRO A 64 0.06 2.46 -8.05
C PRO A 64 0.61 3.49 -7.04
N TRP A 65 1.10 4.62 -7.54
CA TRP A 65 1.66 5.69 -6.71
C TRP A 65 0.63 6.79 -6.47
N LEU A 66 0.13 6.90 -5.24
CA LEU A 66 -0.98 7.80 -4.89
C LEU A 66 -0.55 9.27 -4.65
N LYS A 67 0.68 9.64 -4.97
CA LYS A 67 1.08 11.05 -5.15
C LYS A 67 1.25 11.44 -6.62
N ASP A 68 1.00 10.52 -7.56
CA ASP A 68 1.02 10.82 -8.98
C ASP A 68 -0.19 11.68 -9.38
N GLY A 69 0.07 12.86 -9.93
CA GLY A 69 -1.00 13.82 -10.26
C GLY A 69 -1.97 13.32 -11.33
N ILE A 70 -1.55 12.43 -12.23
CA ILE A 70 -2.42 11.87 -13.28
C ILE A 70 -3.34 10.81 -12.67
N LEU A 71 -2.78 9.85 -11.93
CA LEU A 71 -3.56 8.83 -11.23
C LEU A 71 -4.55 9.48 -10.26
N CYS A 72 -4.10 10.47 -9.48
CA CYS A 72 -4.97 11.17 -8.54
C CYS A 72 -6.05 11.98 -9.23
N GLY A 73 -5.75 12.66 -10.34
CA GLY A 73 -6.77 13.34 -11.13
C GLY A 73 -7.83 12.40 -11.69
N LEU A 74 -7.44 11.17 -12.07
CA LEU A 74 -8.36 10.15 -12.54
C LEU A 74 -9.23 9.60 -11.40
N LEU A 75 -8.64 9.31 -10.24
CA LEU A 75 -9.38 8.83 -9.06
C LEU A 75 -10.38 9.89 -8.56
N ASP A 76 -10.01 11.17 -8.53
CA ASP A 76 -10.90 12.28 -8.14
C ASP A 76 -12.07 12.51 -9.11
N LEU A 77 -11.90 12.16 -10.40
CA LEU A 77 -12.93 12.36 -11.43
C LEU A 77 -13.97 11.22 -11.48
N LEU A 78 -13.61 10.06 -10.95
CA LEU A 78 -14.49 8.90 -10.94
C LEU A 78 -15.56 9.06 -9.86
N PRO A 79 -16.87 8.98 -10.18
CA PRO A 79 -17.96 9.05 -9.22
C PRO A 79 -18.12 7.71 -8.48
N LEU A 80 -17.00 7.15 -8.06
CA LEU A 80 -16.87 5.88 -7.40
C LEU A 80 -16.47 6.27 -5.98
N ASN A 81 -17.30 6.01 -4.97
CA ASN A 81 -16.96 6.20 -3.56
C ASN A 81 -15.87 5.18 -3.14
N CYS A 82 -14.74 5.20 -3.83
CA CYS A 82 -13.58 4.34 -3.69
C CYS A 82 -12.43 5.14 -3.06
N LEU A 83 -11.21 4.59 -3.07
CA LEU A 83 -10.02 5.32 -2.60
C LEU A 83 -9.89 6.67 -3.32
N HIS A 84 -9.99 7.76 -2.56
CA HIS A 84 -9.51 9.06 -3.01
C HIS A 84 -8.00 9.13 -2.76
N CYS A 85 -7.27 9.88 -3.59
CA CYS A 85 -5.87 10.09 -3.29
C CYS A 85 -5.72 10.76 -1.91
N PRO A 86 -4.91 10.19 -1.01
CA PRO A 86 -4.71 10.78 0.29
C PRO A 86 -4.15 12.19 0.13
N LYS A 87 -4.85 13.16 0.72
CA LYS A 87 -4.40 14.56 0.76
C LYS A 87 -3.99 14.89 2.19
N PRO A 88 -2.81 15.47 2.42
CA PRO A 88 -2.45 15.96 3.75
C PRO A 88 -3.52 16.96 4.22
N PRO A 89 -3.89 16.95 5.51
CA PRO A 89 -4.84 17.91 6.03
C PRO A 89 -4.31 19.35 5.84
N HIS A 90 -5.18 20.25 5.38
CA HIS A 90 -4.83 21.66 5.11
C HIS A 90 -4.45 22.46 6.37
N SER A 91 -4.76 21.95 7.56
CA SER A 91 -4.34 22.51 8.85
C SER A 91 -4.09 21.38 9.85
N PRO A 92 -2.93 21.35 10.53
CA PRO A 92 -2.68 20.37 11.58
C PRO A 92 -3.64 20.64 12.76
N PRO A 93 -4.37 19.63 13.24
CA PRO A 93 -5.23 19.78 14.41
C PRO A 93 -4.40 20.04 15.68
N PRO A 94 -4.98 20.65 16.74
CA PRO A 94 -4.25 21.01 17.98
C PRO A 94 -3.63 19.81 18.70
N SER A 95 -4.28 18.65 18.59
CA SER A 95 -3.69 17.32 18.81
C SER A 95 -3.75 16.60 17.48
N ASP A 96 -2.78 15.73 17.23
CA ASP A 96 -2.66 15.05 15.96
C ASP A 96 -3.80 14.01 15.72
N GLY A 97 -4.57 13.67 16.76
CA GLY A 97 -5.79 12.84 16.71
C GLY A 97 -5.53 11.35 16.89
N TRP A 98 -4.31 10.97 17.29
CA TRP A 98 -3.90 9.57 17.40
C TRP A 98 -3.24 9.28 18.74
N LYS A 99 -3.45 8.07 19.23
CA LYS A 99 -2.80 7.51 20.40
C LYS A 99 -1.99 6.30 19.96
N GLN A 100 -0.67 6.35 20.15
CA GLN A 100 0.17 5.17 20.00
C GLN A 100 -0.20 4.14 21.07
N THR A 101 -0.53 2.92 20.65
CA THR A 101 -0.95 1.83 21.55
C THR A 101 0.20 0.87 21.88
N PHE A 102 1.18 0.74 20.99
CA PHE A 102 2.45 0.03 21.20
C PHE A 102 3.53 0.52 20.21
N HIS A 103 4.79 0.18 20.47
CA HIS A 103 5.96 0.51 19.62
C HIS A 103 7.07 -0.53 19.81
N ASP A 104 8.04 -0.53 18.90
CA ASP A 104 9.24 -1.40 18.91
C ASP A 104 8.95 -2.89 19.10
N SER A 105 7.79 -3.36 18.61
CA SER A 105 7.43 -4.78 18.65
C SER A 105 8.06 -5.52 17.46
N ASP A 106 8.40 -6.79 17.69
CA ASP A 106 8.87 -7.74 16.66
C ASP A 106 7.70 -8.45 15.95
N GLY A 107 6.45 -7.99 16.15
CA GLY A 107 5.28 -8.50 15.43
C GLY A 107 4.35 -7.42 14.91
N ALA A 108 3.67 -7.72 13.81
CA ALA A 108 2.62 -6.91 13.23
C ALA A 108 1.24 -7.40 13.69
N VAL A 109 0.27 -6.50 13.70
CA VAL A 109 -1.12 -6.81 14.05
C VAL A 109 -1.70 -7.79 13.05
N GLN A 110 -2.32 -8.85 13.56
CA GLN A 110 -3.09 -9.81 12.81
C GLN A 110 -4.51 -9.87 13.38
N ALA A 111 -5.48 -9.29 12.66
CA ALA A 111 -6.85 -9.15 13.12
C ALA A 111 -7.89 -9.30 11.99
N ASP A 112 -9.14 -9.58 12.37
CA ASP A 112 -10.24 -9.91 11.47
C ASP A 112 -10.91 -8.70 10.80
N ASP A 113 -10.65 -7.51 11.34
CA ASP A 113 -11.17 -6.23 10.90
C ASP A 113 -10.19 -5.45 10.01
N TYR A 114 -9.29 -6.19 9.35
CA TYR A 114 -8.38 -5.71 8.33
C TYR A 114 -9.13 -5.01 7.19
N LEU A 115 -8.63 -3.84 6.80
CA LEU A 115 -9.19 -3.03 5.73
C LEU A 115 -8.33 -3.06 4.47
N THR A 116 -7.03 -2.77 4.58
CA THR A 116 -6.08 -2.74 3.46
C THR A 116 -4.65 -2.62 3.99
N PHE A 117 -3.65 -2.74 3.11
CA PHE A 117 -2.30 -2.28 3.40
C PHE A 117 -1.62 -1.67 2.17
N GLY A 118 -0.71 -0.74 2.44
CA GLY A 118 0.15 -0.10 1.44
C GLY A 118 1.55 0.14 1.99
N LEU A 119 2.40 0.73 1.16
CA LEU A 119 3.75 1.14 1.54
C LEU A 119 3.82 2.67 1.67
N VAL A 120 4.58 3.15 2.66
CA VAL A 120 4.86 4.57 2.92
C VAL A 120 6.30 4.79 3.34
N ASP A 121 6.75 6.04 3.33
CA ASP A 121 8.07 6.40 3.83
C ASP A 121 8.02 6.82 5.30
N THR A 122 6.86 7.28 5.80
CA THR A 122 6.70 7.80 7.17
C THR A 122 5.41 7.39 7.87
N VAL A 123 5.41 7.46 9.22
CA VAL A 123 4.20 7.25 10.04
C VAL A 123 3.09 8.27 9.71
N ASP A 124 3.45 9.53 9.45
CA ASP A 124 2.50 10.59 9.09
C ASP A 124 1.80 10.33 7.75
N GLU A 125 2.51 9.70 6.81
CA GLU A 125 1.91 9.23 5.57
C GLU A 125 0.91 8.10 5.83
N CYS A 126 1.25 7.10 6.65
CA CYS A 126 0.32 6.03 7.05
C CYS A 126 -0.94 6.57 7.74
N LYS A 127 -0.77 7.59 8.58
CA LYS A 127 -1.88 8.34 9.16
C LYS A 127 -2.75 9.01 8.09
N THR A 128 -2.14 9.66 7.11
CA THR A 128 -2.85 10.27 5.98
C THR A 128 -3.61 9.21 5.17
N MET A 129 -3.02 8.03 4.99
CA MET A 129 -3.72 6.87 4.40
C MET A 129 -4.99 6.53 5.17
N CYS A 130 -4.88 6.32 6.48
CA CYS A 130 -6.00 5.93 7.32
C CYS A 130 -7.11 7.00 7.37
N LEU A 131 -6.78 8.28 7.27
CA LEU A 131 -7.78 9.34 7.17
C LEU A 131 -8.60 9.31 5.87
N ASN A 132 -8.11 8.63 4.83
CA ASN A 132 -8.74 8.57 3.50
C ASN A 132 -9.28 7.17 3.14
N VAL A 133 -9.21 6.21 4.06
CA VAL A 133 -9.80 4.88 3.92
C VAL A 133 -11.02 4.78 4.82
N ASP A 134 -12.19 4.56 4.22
CA ASP A 134 -13.45 4.49 4.95
C ASP A 134 -13.41 3.38 6.01
N GLY A 135 -13.83 3.75 7.23
CA GLY A 135 -13.84 2.85 8.38
C GLY A 135 -12.50 2.69 9.11
N CYS A 136 -11.41 3.30 8.62
CA CYS A 136 -10.12 3.17 9.30
C CYS A 136 -10.08 3.93 10.63
N ASN A 137 -9.81 3.17 11.69
CA ASN A 137 -9.75 3.65 13.06
C ASN A 137 -8.42 3.32 13.75
N PHE A 138 -7.60 2.47 13.12
CA PHE A 138 -6.30 2.05 13.61
C PHE A 138 -5.36 1.75 12.44
N PHE A 139 -4.08 2.01 12.66
CA PHE A 139 -3.04 1.57 11.73
C PHE A 139 -1.84 0.99 12.47
N ASN A 140 -1.22 0.00 11.85
CA ASN A 140 0.04 -0.59 12.30
C ASN A 140 1.11 -0.36 11.24
N THR A 141 2.19 0.31 11.63
CA THR A 141 3.39 0.50 10.82
C THR A 141 4.47 -0.48 11.26
N TYR A 142 5.20 -1.07 10.31
CA TYR A 142 6.34 -1.94 10.60
C TYR A 142 7.25 -2.07 9.39
N HIS A 143 8.48 -2.52 9.63
CA HIS A 143 9.37 -2.98 8.58
C HIS A 143 9.19 -4.47 8.35
N ASP A 144 8.88 -4.82 7.10
CA ASP A 144 8.89 -6.20 6.61
C ASP A 144 10.24 -6.49 5.96
N VAL A 145 11.10 -7.17 6.72
CA VAL A 145 12.49 -7.40 6.35
C VAL A 145 12.57 -8.72 5.62
N ASN A 146 12.77 -8.71 4.30
CA ASN A 146 12.89 -9.89 3.44
C ASN A 146 14.22 -10.66 3.64
N GLY A 147 14.66 -10.90 4.89
CA GLY A 147 15.85 -11.67 5.25
C GLY A 147 17.21 -11.10 4.78
N LYS A 148 17.20 -9.92 4.15
CA LYS A 148 18.33 -9.03 3.79
C LYS A 148 17.97 -7.61 4.22
N ASP A 149 18.89 -6.65 4.10
CA ASP A 149 18.63 -5.21 4.36
C ASP A 149 17.21 -4.87 3.88
N GLY A 150 16.30 -4.65 4.83
CA GLY A 150 14.85 -4.78 4.62
C GLY A 150 14.27 -3.78 3.61
N SER A 151 12.95 -3.82 3.41
CA SER A 151 12.31 -2.73 2.68
C SER A 151 12.62 -1.40 3.40
N PRO A 152 13.15 -0.37 2.70
CA PRO A 152 13.30 0.94 3.30
C PRO A 152 11.94 1.61 3.56
N GLN A 153 10.86 1.05 3.00
CA GLN A 153 9.49 1.51 3.24
C GLN A 153 8.91 0.86 4.50
N LEU A 154 8.01 1.59 5.15
CA LEU A 154 7.13 1.05 6.17
C LEU A 154 5.92 0.41 5.48
N THR A 155 5.60 -0.81 5.90
CA THR A 155 4.28 -1.38 5.65
C THR A 155 3.28 -0.67 6.55
N CYS A 156 2.20 -0.16 5.97
CA CYS A 156 1.09 0.49 6.67
C CYS A 156 -0.17 -0.36 6.53
N ALA A 157 -0.50 -1.13 7.56
CA ALA A 157 -1.70 -1.96 7.62
C ALA A 157 -2.83 -1.24 8.38
N LEU A 158 -4.02 -1.21 7.79
CA LEU A 158 -5.18 -0.45 8.28
C LEU A 158 -6.27 -1.38 8.81
N PHE A 159 -6.89 -0.99 9.92
CA PHE A 159 -7.90 -1.78 10.64
C PHE A 159 -9.07 -0.90 11.10
N ALA A 160 -10.24 -1.53 11.28
CA ALA A 160 -11.47 -0.83 11.65
C ALA A 160 -11.61 -0.58 13.17
N LYS A 161 -10.88 -1.32 14.01
CA LYS A 161 -10.90 -1.26 15.47
C LYS A 161 -9.49 -1.00 15.98
N CYS A 162 -9.41 -0.48 17.20
CA CYS A 162 -8.12 -0.26 17.85
C CYS A 162 -7.54 -1.56 18.41
N HIS A 163 -6.24 -1.73 18.19
CA HIS A 163 -5.47 -2.89 18.62
C HIS A 163 -4.39 -2.53 19.62
N THR A 164 -3.90 -3.54 20.33
CA THR A 164 -2.77 -3.44 21.25
C THR A 164 -1.68 -4.41 20.83
N GLU A 165 -0.54 -4.38 21.53
CA GLU A 165 0.55 -5.34 21.32
C GLU A 165 0.10 -6.81 21.42
N ALA A 166 -0.98 -7.11 22.14
CA ALA A 166 -1.52 -8.47 22.21
C ALA A 166 -1.95 -9.04 20.84
N ASP A 167 -2.31 -8.16 19.89
CA ASP A 167 -2.69 -8.55 18.54
C ASP A 167 -1.49 -8.61 17.58
N ALA A 168 -0.31 -8.13 18.02
CA ALA A 168 0.94 -8.04 17.27
C ALA A 168 1.66 -9.40 17.14
N THR A 169 0.95 -10.37 16.56
CA THR A 169 1.33 -11.79 16.54
C THR A 169 1.93 -12.26 15.22
N ASN A 170 1.82 -11.47 14.13
CA ASN A 170 2.49 -11.77 12.87
C ASN A 170 3.99 -11.44 12.98
N LYS A 171 4.85 -12.46 13.09
CA LYS A 171 6.31 -12.30 13.19
C LYS A 171 7.04 -12.38 11.85
N GLY A 172 6.30 -12.48 10.73
CA GLY A 172 6.87 -12.91 9.45
C GLY A 172 6.99 -14.44 9.41
N GLY A 173 8.04 -14.95 8.76
CA GLY A 173 8.28 -16.39 8.56
C GLY A 173 7.99 -16.89 7.13
N GLN A 174 7.73 -15.98 6.20
CA GLN A 174 7.41 -16.27 4.81
C GLN A 174 8.69 -16.42 3.99
N SER A 175 8.75 -17.46 3.16
CA SER A 175 9.90 -17.70 2.29
C SER A 175 9.93 -16.72 1.11
N GLN A 176 11.05 -16.04 0.95
CA GLN A 176 11.30 -15.10 -0.13
C GLN A 176 11.85 -15.83 -1.38
N PRO A 177 11.74 -15.24 -2.58
CA PRO A 177 12.21 -15.87 -3.83
C PRO A 177 13.70 -16.25 -3.82
N ASP A 178 14.51 -15.59 -2.99
CA ASP A 178 15.93 -15.86 -2.84
C ASP A 178 16.27 -16.89 -1.74
N GLY A 179 15.25 -17.51 -1.14
CA GLY A 179 15.37 -18.51 -0.10
C GLY A 179 15.57 -17.95 1.31
N SER A 180 15.63 -16.63 1.48
CA SER A 180 15.60 -16.00 2.79
C SER A 180 14.18 -16.08 3.41
N THR A 181 14.09 -15.79 4.71
CA THR A 181 12.81 -15.75 5.43
C THR A 181 12.61 -14.34 5.94
N ASP A 182 11.40 -13.81 5.77
CA ASP A 182 11.09 -12.48 6.28
C ASP A 182 10.90 -12.45 7.80
N TYR A 183 11.03 -11.26 8.36
CA TYR A 183 10.72 -10.99 9.76
C TYR A 183 10.25 -9.55 9.96
N ILE A 184 9.48 -9.33 11.02
CA ILE A 184 8.93 -8.02 11.36
C ILE A 184 9.83 -7.31 12.38
N THR A 185 10.04 -6.01 12.18
CA THR A 185 10.74 -5.16 13.16
C THR A 185 10.11 -3.77 13.23
N GLU A 186 10.41 -3.07 14.33
CA GLU A 186 10.00 -1.68 14.57
C GLU A 186 8.49 -1.46 14.41
N SER A 187 7.71 -2.45 14.84
CA SER A 187 6.25 -2.42 14.70
C SER A 187 5.63 -1.50 15.75
N ALA A 188 4.76 -0.61 15.30
CA ALA A 188 4.04 0.35 16.13
C ALA A 188 2.57 0.46 15.73
N GLY A 189 1.69 0.64 16.71
CA GLY A 189 0.25 0.74 16.54
C GLY A 189 -0.31 2.08 16.95
N TYR A 190 -1.29 2.61 16.21
CA TYR A 190 -1.87 3.93 16.45
C TYR A 190 -3.40 3.87 16.32
N CYS A 191 -4.10 4.26 17.37
CA CYS A 191 -5.56 4.31 17.46
C CYS A 191 -6.06 5.75 17.35
N LYS A 192 -7.12 5.99 16.56
CA LYS A 192 -7.76 7.31 16.48
C LYS A 192 -8.46 7.65 17.80
N VAL A 193 -8.37 8.91 18.23
CA VAL A 193 -8.94 9.45 19.49
C VAL A 193 -10.14 10.36 19.22
#